data_AF-A0A818CIH1-F1
#
_entry.id   AF-A0A818CIH1-F1
#
_cell.length_a   1.000
_cell.length_b   1.000
_cell.length_c   1.000
_cell.angle_alpha   90.00
_cell.angle_beta   90.00
_cell.angle_gamma   90.00
#
_symmetry.space_group_name_H-M   'P 1'
#
loop_
_entity.id
_entity.type
_entity.pdbx_description
1 polymer ?
#
loop_
_entity_poly.entity_id
_entity_poly.type
_entity_poly.pdbx_seq_one_letter_code
_entity_poly.pdbx_strand_id
1 'polypeptide(L)'
;MISALGHCEDPACSQSSSSHELVRLFRCSIHCARLLCLFHLNAHNVQYEEERIQTDAILNELQNCLTLYQEIFEQHIKSYRELVHQASTLLLHNTSSIVPIEKIRPVLEKLQRAISIFQQDK
;
A
#
# COMPACT_ATOMS: atom_id res chain seq x y z
N MET A 1 8.80 -14.52 36.67
CA MET A 1 9.59 -13.38 36.16
C MET A 1 11.01 -13.55 36.64
N ILE A 2 11.96 -13.80 35.74
CA ILE A 2 13.40 -13.87 36.10
C ILE A 2 13.90 -12.42 36.09
N SER A 3 13.95 -11.80 37.26
CA SER A 3 14.54 -10.47 37.42
C SER A 3 16.01 -10.64 37.77
N ALA A 4 16.91 -10.15 36.91
CA ALA A 4 18.35 -10.11 37.18
C ALA A 4 18.77 -8.68 37.52
N LEU A 5 19.78 -8.53 38.37
CA LEU A 5 20.47 -7.26 38.57
C LEU A 5 21.56 -7.13 37.51
N GLY A 6 21.61 -6.00 36.82
CA GLY A 6 22.56 -5.78 35.74
C GLY A 6 22.51 -4.37 35.18
N HIS A 7 23.19 -4.17 34.05
CA HIS A 7 23.14 -2.92 33.28
C HIS A 7 22.04 -2.97 32.23
N CYS A 8 21.29 -1.88 32.11
CA CYS A 8 20.24 -1.74 31.10
C CYS A 8 20.86 -1.72 29.71
N GLU A 9 20.31 -2.47 28.76
CA GLU A 9 20.76 -2.47 27.35
C GLU A 9 20.33 -1.22 26.57
N ASP A 10 19.70 -0.26 27.22
CA ASP A 10 19.34 1.01 26.60
C ASP A 10 20.52 2.00 26.67
N PRO A 11 21.05 2.48 25.53
CA PRO A 11 22.19 3.39 25.51
C PRO A 11 21.88 4.76 26.13
N ALA A 12 20.62 5.17 26.24
CA ALA A 12 20.20 6.39 26.92
C ALA A 12 20.02 6.20 28.44
N CYS A 13 20.24 4.99 28.96
CA CYS A 13 20.03 4.70 30.38
C CYS A 13 21.12 5.29 31.27
N SER A 14 20.83 6.46 31.84
CA SER A 14 21.66 7.15 32.84
C SER A 14 21.82 6.38 34.16
N GLN A 15 20.91 5.47 34.47
CA GLN A 15 20.93 4.67 35.71
C GLN A 15 21.96 3.54 35.70
N SER A 16 22.49 3.19 34.53
CA SER A 16 23.49 2.12 34.37
C SER A 16 24.90 2.63 34.07
N SER A 17 25.04 3.93 33.85
CA SER A 17 26.29 4.60 33.47
C SER A 17 27.08 5.14 34.68
N SER A 18 26.46 5.23 35.86
CA SER A 18 27.19 5.38 37.14
C SER A 18 27.63 3.99 37.61
N SER A 19 28.94 3.82 37.79
CA SER A 19 29.63 2.53 37.97
C SER A 19 29.28 1.72 39.25
N HIS A 20 28.20 2.04 39.97
CA HIS A 20 27.87 1.41 41.25
C HIS A 20 26.40 1.03 41.48
N GLU A 21 25.46 1.31 40.58
CA GLU A 21 24.04 0.95 40.78
C GLU A 21 23.56 -0.08 39.75
N LEU A 22 23.41 -1.34 40.19
CA LEU A 22 22.76 -2.37 39.39
C LEU A 22 21.25 -2.14 39.43
N VAL A 23 20.62 -2.03 38.26
CA VAL A 23 19.17 -1.90 38.15
C VAL A 23 18.53 -3.26 37.95
N ARG A 24 17.28 -3.40 38.42
CA ARG A 24 16.49 -4.60 38.13
C ARG A 24 16.09 -4.62 36.67
N LEU A 25 16.52 -5.66 35.96
CA LEU A 25 16.27 -5.85 34.54
C LEU A 25 15.05 -6.75 34.30
N PHE A 26 14.34 -6.41 33.23
CA PHE A 26 13.18 -7.11 32.73
C PHE A 26 13.41 -7.42 31.26
N ARG A 27 13.04 -8.62 30.85
CA ARG A 27 13.13 -9.06 29.46
C ARG A 27 11.91 -8.58 28.68
N CYS A 28 12.12 -7.89 27.57
CA CYS A 28 11.04 -7.62 26.61
C CYS A 28 10.57 -8.95 26.00
N SER A 29 9.40 -9.44 26.43
CA SER A 29 8.80 -10.68 25.90
C SER A 29 7.96 -10.46 24.65
N ILE A 30 7.79 -9.20 24.23
CA ILE A 30 6.82 -8.81 23.20
C ILE A 30 7.47 -8.84 21.82
N HIS A 31 8.69 -8.32 21.66
CA HIS A 31 9.25 -8.16 20.30
C HIS A 31 10.78 -8.33 20.14
N CYS A 32 11.62 -8.10 21.16
CA CYS A 32 13.08 -8.13 20.92
C CYS A 32 13.95 -8.80 21.99
N ALA A 33 13.38 -9.39 23.04
CA ALA A 33 14.11 -10.07 24.12
C ALA A 33 15.16 -9.23 24.87
N ARG A 34 15.26 -7.92 24.61
CA ARG A 34 16.19 -6.99 25.28
C ARG A 34 15.96 -6.96 26.79
N LEU A 35 17.04 -6.83 27.54
CA LEU A 35 17.04 -6.67 28.99
C LEU A 35 17.10 -5.18 29.36
N LEU A 36 15.96 -4.65 29.80
CA LEU A 36 15.78 -3.22 30.07
C LEU A 36 15.37 -3.01 31.52
N CYS A 37 15.73 -1.87 32.11
CA CYS A 37 15.12 -1.46 33.37
C CYS A 37 13.62 -1.16 33.14
N LEU A 38 12.82 -1.15 34.20
CA LEU A 38 11.36 -1.00 34.08
C LEU A 38 10.96 0.26 33.30
N PHE A 39 11.67 1.37 33.50
CA PHE A 39 11.40 2.62 32.80
C PHE A 39 11.61 2.50 31.28
N HIS A 40 12.79 2.00 30.86
CA HIS A 40 13.07 1.83 29.43
C HIS A 40 12.22 0.72 28.80
N LEU A 41 11.88 -0.34 29.54
CA LEU A 41 10.97 -1.37 29.03
C LEU A 41 9.58 -0.78 28.73
N ASN A 42 9.06 0.08 29.60
CA ASN A 42 7.76 0.73 29.37
C ASN A 42 7.82 1.67 28.16
N ALA A 43 8.85 2.52 28.06
CA ALA A 43 9.01 3.42 26.91
C ALA A 43 9.16 2.65 25.59
N HIS A 44 10.00 1.61 25.61
CA HIS A 44 10.22 0.71 24.48
C HIS A 44 8.94 0.01 24.00
N ASN A 45 8.12 -0.48 24.94
CA ASN A 45 6.83 -1.08 24.60
C ASN A 45 5.84 -0.07 24.01
N VAL A 46 5.81 1.16 24.53
CA VAL A 46 4.94 2.24 23.99
C VAL A 46 5.36 2.60 22.57
N GLN A 47 6.66 2.82 22.33
CA GLN A 47 7.17 3.13 21.01
C GLN A 47 6.85 2.02 20.00
N TYR A 48 7.02 0.76 20.39
CA TYR A 48 6.68 -0.36 19.52
C TYR A 48 5.18 -0.40 19.17
N GLU A 49 4.31 -0.10 20.13
CA GLU A 49 2.87 -0.03 19.88
C GLU A 49 2.53 1.12 18.92
N GLU A 50 3.17 2.28 19.07
CA GLU A 50 3.01 3.41 18.14
C GLU A 50 3.48 3.05 16.72
N GLU A 51 4.66 2.44 16.59
CA GLU A 51 5.19 1.97 15.30
C GLU A 51 4.26 0.93 14.66
N ARG A 52 3.69 0.02 15.45
CA ARG A 52 2.71 -0.96 14.99
C ARG A 52 1.44 -0.30 14.46
N ILE A 53 0.87 0.63 15.23
CA ILE A 53 -0.33 1.39 14.82
C ILE A 53 -0.07 2.16 13.53
N GLN A 54 1.08 2.80 13.39
CA GLN A 54 1.47 3.52 12.17
C GLN A 54 1.62 2.56 10.98
N THR A 55 2.25 1.41 11.19
CA THR A 55 2.40 0.39 10.16
C THR A 55 1.04 -0.11 9.68
N ASP A 56 0.12 -0.39 10.61
CA ASP A 56 -1.24 -0.81 10.29
C ASP A 56 -2.02 0.28 9.52
N ALA A 57 -1.85 1.55 9.88
CA ALA A 57 -2.45 2.67 9.15
C ALA A 57 -1.94 2.76 7.70
N ILE A 58 -0.63 2.64 7.49
CA ILE A 58 -0.01 2.66 6.15
C ILE A 58 -0.49 1.47 5.31
N LEU A 59 -0.58 0.27 5.90
CA LEU A 59 -1.08 -0.91 5.20
C LEU A 59 -2.54 -0.75 4.76
N ASN A 60 -3.38 -0.15 5.62
CA ASN A 60 -4.77 0.17 5.28
C ASN A 60 -4.85 1.19 4.13
N GLU A 61 -4.04 2.25 4.15
CA GLU A 61 -3.99 3.23 3.05
C GLU A 61 -3.56 2.59 1.73
N LEU A 62 -2.52 1.75 1.75
CA LEU A 62 -2.06 1.01 0.57
C LEU A 62 -3.17 0.11 -0.01
N GLN A 63 -3.92 -0.57 0.85
CA GLN A 63 -5.02 -1.43 0.44
C GLN A 63 -6.18 -0.63 -0.17
N ASN A 64 -6.47 0.56 0.37
CA ASN A 64 -7.45 1.48 -0.22
C ASN A 64 -7.00 1.96 -1.60
N CYS A 65 -5.73 2.36 -1.75
CA CYS A 65 -5.17 2.77 -3.04
C CYS A 65 -5.24 1.64 -4.08
N LEU A 66 -4.94 0.39 -3.67
CA LEU A 66 -5.03 -0.76 -4.55
C LEU A 66 -6.46 -1.00 -5.03
N THR A 67 -7.44 -0.92 -4.13
CA THR A 67 -8.86 -1.08 -4.45
C THR A 67 -9.31 -0.03 -5.46
N LEU A 68 -8.98 1.24 -5.23
CA LEU A 68 -9.31 2.33 -6.16
C LEU A 68 -8.69 2.12 -7.55
N TYR A 69 -7.43 1.70 -7.59
CA TYR A 69 -6.77 1.41 -8.87
C TYR A 69 -7.46 0.27 -9.63
N GLN A 70 -7.86 -0.79 -8.92
CA GLN A 70 -8.59 -1.91 -9.51
C GLN A 70 -9.94 -1.46 -10.08
N GLU A 71 -10.70 -0.64 -9.35
CA GLU A 71 -11.98 -0.09 -9.82
C GLU A 71 -11.81 0.75 -11.10
N ILE A 72 -10.81 1.64 -11.12
CA ILE A 72 -10.47 2.46 -12.30
C ILE A 72 -10.10 1.55 -13.47
N PHE A 73 -9.26 0.55 -13.25
CA PHE A 73 -8.83 -0.38 -14.27
C PHE A 73 -10.00 -1.18 -14.86
N GLU A 74 -10.90 -1.69 -14.01
CA GLU A 74 -12.12 -2.38 -14.45
C GLU A 74 -13.03 -1.46 -15.28
N GLN A 75 -13.18 -0.20 -14.87
CA GLN A 75 -13.96 0.79 -15.61
C GLN A 75 -13.35 1.05 -17.01
N HIS A 76 -12.02 1.13 -17.11
CA HIS A 76 -11.34 1.27 -18.40
C HIS A 76 -11.54 0.04 -19.29
N ILE A 77 -11.42 -1.18 -18.74
CA ILE A 77 -11.68 -2.42 -19.49
C ILE A 77 -13.11 -2.45 -20.01
N LYS A 78 -14.09 -2.10 -19.18
CA LYS A 78 -15.50 -2.07 -19.57
C LYS A 78 -15.73 -1.08 -20.72
N SER A 79 -15.20 0.14 -20.58
CA SER A 79 -15.30 1.18 -21.61
C SER A 79 -14.66 0.73 -22.93
N TYR A 80 -13.50 0.06 -22.87
CA TYR A 80 -12.84 -0.49 -24.04
C TYR A 80 -13.68 -1.59 -24.72
N ARG A 81 -14.24 -2.52 -23.95
CA ARG A 81 -15.13 -3.58 -24.47
C ARG A 81 -16.36 -2.99 -25.16
N GLU A 82 -16.98 -1.96 -24.58
CA GLU A 82 -18.10 -1.25 -25.19
C GLU A 82 -17.71 -0.57 -26.50
N LEU A 83 -16.54 0.09 -26.57
CA LEU A 83 -16.02 0.69 -27.80
C LEU A 83 -15.77 -0.36 -28.90
N VAL A 84 -15.15 -1.49 -28.56
CA VAL A 84 -14.92 -2.60 -29.49
C VAL A 84 -16.24 -3.18 -29.97
N HIS A 85 -17.23 -3.32 -29.09
CA HIS A 85 -18.56 -3.79 -29.47
C HIS A 85 -19.26 -2.80 -30.43
N GLN A 86 -19.23 -1.50 -30.13
CA GLN A 86 -19.78 -0.46 -31.02
C GLN A 86 -19.13 -0.49 -32.40
N ALA A 87 -17.79 -0.59 -32.46
CA ALA A 87 -17.06 -0.70 -33.72
C ALA A 87 -17.43 -2.00 -34.48
N SER A 88 -17.52 -3.12 -33.78
CA SER A 88 -17.91 -4.41 -34.37
C SER A 88 -19.33 -4.38 -34.92
N THR A 89 -20.28 -3.80 -34.18
CA THR A 89 -21.68 -3.61 -34.63
C THR A 89 -21.74 -2.72 -35.86
N LEU A 90 -20.98 -1.61 -35.89
CA LEU A 90 -20.91 -0.76 -37.09
C LEU A 90 -20.36 -1.51 -38.31
N LEU A 91 -19.42 -2.43 -38.12
CA LEU A 91 -18.83 -3.22 -39.20
C LEU A 91 -19.74 -4.38 -39.65
N LEU A 92 -20.37 -5.08 -38.70
CA LEU A 92 -21.14 -6.31 -38.96
C LEU A 92 -22.59 -6.03 -39.39
N HIS A 93 -23.26 -5.02 -38.84
CA HIS A 93 -24.66 -4.70 -39.21
C HIS A 93 -24.79 -3.94 -40.54
N ASN A 94 -23.69 -3.53 -41.17
CA ASN A 94 -23.70 -2.72 -42.39
C ASN A 94 -22.97 -3.39 -43.57
N THR A 95 -22.91 -4.72 -43.60
CA THR A 95 -22.38 -5.45 -44.77
C THR A 95 -23.21 -5.27 -46.04
N SER A 96 -24.35 -4.55 -46.00
CA SER A 96 -25.20 -4.27 -47.17
C SER A 96 -25.54 -2.79 -47.40
N SER A 97 -25.00 -1.83 -46.63
CA SER A 97 -25.36 -0.41 -46.76
C SER A 97 -24.16 0.52 -46.55
N ILE A 98 -24.05 1.56 -47.39
CA ILE A 98 -23.03 2.61 -47.27
C ILE A 98 -23.28 3.36 -45.95
N VAL A 99 -22.40 3.15 -44.97
CA VAL A 99 -22.47 3.84 -43.68
C VAL A 99 -21.89 5.23 -43.83
N PRO A 100 -22.62 6.29 -43.43
CA PRO A 100 -22.09 7.66 -43.44
C PRO A 100 -20.85 7.77 -42.55
N ILE A 101 -19.79 8.39 -43.08
CA ILE A 101 -18.49 8.52 -42.41
C ILE A 101 -18.60 9.31 -41.10
N GLU A 102 -19.62 10.15 -40.97
CA GLU A 102 -19.97 10.94 -39.79
C GLU A 102 -20.36 10.05 -38.60
N LYS A 103 -20.87 8.82 -38.83
CA LYS A 103 -21.19 7.86 -37.78
C LYS A 103 -19.98 7.02 -37.34
N ILE A 104 -19.01 6.84 -38.24
CA ILE A 104 -17.83 5.99 -38.03
C ILE A 104 -16.69 6.79 -37.38
N ARG A 105 -16.47 8.03 -37.84
CA ARG A 105 -15.35 8.89 -37.40
C ARG A 105 -15.24 9.05 -35.87
N PRO A 106 -16.34 9.31 -35.11
CA PRO A 106 -16.24 9.47 -33.66
C PRO A 106 -15.81 8.18 -32.93
N VAL A 107 -16.18 7.01 -33.46
CA VAL A 107 -15.81 5.72 -32.86
C VAL A 107 -14.34 5.40 -33.15
N LEU A 108 -13.88 5.67 -34.37
CA LEU A 108 -12.46 5.52 -34.72
C LEU A 108 -11.57 6.47 -33.92
N GLU A 109 -11.97 7.73 -33.74
CA GLU A 109 -11.22 8.69 -32.92
C GLU A 109 -11.12 8.24 -31.45
N LYS A 110 -12.21 7.70 -30.89
CA LYS A 110 -12.21 7.14 -29.52
C LYS A 110 -11.32 5.91 -29.41
N LEU A 111 -11.35 5.01 -30.39
CA LEU A 111 -10.47 3.84 -30.45
C LEU A 111 -9.00 4.25 -30.57
N GLN A 112 -8.69 5.21 -31.43
CA GLN A 112 -7.32 5.69 -31.61
C GLN A 112 -6.77 6.35 -30.34
N ARG A 113 -7.59 7.16 -29.65
CA ARG A 113 -7.23 7.71 -28.33
C ARG A 113 -7.02 6.60 -27.30
N ALA A 114 -7.92 5.62 -27.22
CA ALA A 114 -7.77 4.48 -26.31
C ALA A 114 -6.48 3.70 -26.57
N ILE A 115 -6.12 3.44 -27.84
CA ILE A 115 -4.87 2.76 -28.23
C ILE A 115 -3.64 3.60 -27.87
N SER A 116 -3.69 4.92 -28.08
CA SER A 116 -2.56 5.81 -27.78
C SER A 116 -2.16 5.85 -26.30
N ILE A 117 -3.12 5.64 -25.39
CA ILE A 117 -2.86 5.54 -23.94
C ILE A 117 -1.98 4.32 -23.62
N PHE A 118 -2.10 3.22 -24.39
CA PHE A 118 -1.32 2.00 -24.19
C PHE A 118 -0.01 1.93 -25.02
N GLN A 119 0.27 2.94 -25.85
CA GLN A 119 1.44 2.97 -26.74
C GLN A 119 2.56 3.92 -26.27
N GLN A 120 2.39 4.64 -25.15
CA GLN A 120 3.37 5.63 -24.70
C GLN A 120 4.68 5.05 -24.14
N ASP A 121 4.78 3.72 -23.94
CA ASP A 121 5.99 3.04 -23.46
C ASP A 121 6.73 2.27 -24.58
N LYS A 122 7.25 2.99 -25.59
CA LYS A 122 8.26 2.45 -26.52
C LYS A 122 9.42 3.41 -26.72
#